data_AF-A0A1M3LXL4-F1
#
_entry.id   AF-A0A1M3LXL4-F1
#
_cell.length_a   1.000
_cell.length_b   1.000
_cell.length_c   1.000
_cell.angle_alpha   90.00
_cell.angle_beta   90.00
_cell.angle_gamma   90.00
#
_symmetry.space_group_name_H-M   'P 1'
#
loop_
_entity.id
_entity.type
_entity.pdbx_description
1 polymer ?
#
loop_
_entity_poly.entity_id
_entity_poly.type
_entity_poly.pdbx_seq_one_letter_code
_entity_poly.pdbx_strand_id
1 'polypeptide(L)'
;MDTLPAWRIEAGRFVFAELDGVRTLCLKAERQGKDHVNHFLVALEPLPRRDAMGLCYLDPDQPLSPAEGFSLTFTASAGDAQVGDVLETEAGLWLKLLDAQSSQRLYCFVNLAQGQIKPRLDRHRHQKLDWHLQRI
;
A
#
# COMPACT_ATOMS: atom_id res chain seq x y z
N MET A 1 -8.16 21.05 6.63
CA MET A 1 -8.33 19.69 6.10
C MET A 1 -8.91 18.89 7.23
N ASP A 2 -10.09 18.32 7.02
CA ASP A 2 -10.75 17.55 8.05
C ASP A 2 -10.04 16.20 8.19
N THR A 3 -9.78 15.80 9.43
CA THR A 3 -9.21 14.49 9.72
C THR A 3 -10.31 13.53 10.13
N LEU A 4 -10.15 12.27 9.75
CA LEU A 4 -11.03 11.17 10.12
C LEU A 4 -10.19 10.09 10.80
N PRO A 5 -10.72 9.36 11.80
CA PRO A 5 -10.04 8.19 12.32
C PRO A 5 -9.88 7.14 11.21
N ALA A 6 -8.77 6.41 11.23
CA ALA A 6 -8.41 5.47 10.18
C ALA A 6 -9.51 4.45 9.87
N TRP A 7 -10.22 3.92 10.88
CA TRP A 7 -11.30 2.95 10.67
C TRP A 7 -12.48 3.48 9.83
N ARG A 8 -12.65 4.82 9.73
CA ARG A 8 -13.70 5.44 8.89
C ARG A 8 -13.31 5.62 7.42
N ILE A 9 -12.02 5.57 7.11
CA ILE A 9 -11.54 5.73 5.73
C ILE A 9 -11.48 4.34 5.09
N GLU A 10 -11.99 4.16 3.89
CA GLU A 10 -11.89 2.86 3.21
C GLU A 10 -10.44 2.50 2.86
N ALA A 11 -10.08 1.22 2.91
CA ALA A 11 -8.83 0.74 2.33
C ALA A 11 -8.81 1.00 0.81
N GLY A 12 -7.61 1.21 0.24
CA GLY A 12 -7.43 1.57 -1.17
C GLY A 12 -7.51 3.09 -1.43
N ARG A 13 -7.82 3.89 -0.40
CA ARG A 13 -7.83 5.36 -0.50
C ARG A 13 -6.45 5.95 -0.24
N PHE A 14 -6.17 7.06 -0.91
CA PHE A 14 -5.03 7.89 -0.57
C PHE A 14 -5.35 8.75 0.65
N VAL A 15 -4.35 8.91 1.52
CA VAL A 15 -4.44 9.71 2.73
C VAL A 15 -3.12 10.44 2.96
N PHE A 16 -3.17 11.60 3.60
CA PHE A 16 -2.00 12.17 4.25
C PHE A 16 -1.94 11.72 5.71
N ALA A 17 -0.75 11.28 6.11
CA ALA A 17 -0.39 10.96 7.49
C ALA A 17 0.94 11.65 7.84
N GLU A 18 1.19 11.91 9.13
CA GLU A 18 2.55 12.23 9.57
C GLU A 18 3.26 10.93 9.96
N LEU A 19 4.32 10.61 9.20
CA LEU A 19 5.21 9.48 9.49
C LEU A 19 6.56 10.07 9.87
N ASP A 20 7.04 9.77 11.08
CA ASP A 20 8.31 10.30 11.63
C ASP A 20 8.44 11.83 11.53
N GLY A 21 7.33 12.56 11.75
CA GLY A 21 7.26 14.02 11.65
C GLY A 21 7.24 14.57 10.22
N VAL A 22 7.12 13.70 9.21
CA VAL A 22 7.04 14.08 7.80
C VAL A 22 5.63 13.81 7.29
N ARG A 23 4.98 14.86 6.77
CA ARG A 23 3.71 14.72 6.06
C ARG A 23 3.92 13.91 4.79
N THR A 24 3.30 12.74 4.75
CA THR A 24 3.50 11.72 3.73
C THR A 24 2.16 11.34 3.11
N LEU A 25 2.08 11.29 1.78
CA LEU A 25 1.00 10.66 1.05
C LEU A 25 1.16 9.14 1.14
N CYS A 26 0.10 8.49 1.57
CA CYS A 26 0.06 7.06 1.78
C CYS A 26 -1.14 6.43 1.07
N LEU A 27 -1.03 5.15 0.74
CA LEU A 27 -2.18 4.29 0.47
C LEU A 27 -2.63 3.64 1.78
N LYS A 28 -3.91 3.77 2.13
CA LYS A 28 -4.48 3.02 3.25
C LYS A 28 -4.67 1.55 2.85
N ALA A 29 -4.21 0.64 3.70
CA ALA A 29 -4.32 -0.80 3.47
C ALA A 29 -4.85 -1.54 4.70
N GLU A 30 -5.44 -2.71 4.49
CA GLU A 30 -6.04 -3.54 5.53
C GLU A 30 -5.75 -5.02 5.36
N ARG A 31 -5.56 -5.69 6.50
CA ARG A 31 -5.44 -7.15 6.58
C ARG A 31 -6.52 -7.70 7.48
N GLN A 32 -7.36 -8.57 6.93
CA GLN A 32 -8.35 -9.31 7.70
C GLN A 32 -7.64 -10.32 8.62
N GLY A 33 -7.77 -10.09 9.92
CA GLY A 33 -7.44 -11.08 10.95
C GLY A 33 -8.64 -11.98 11.26
N LYS A 34 -8.45 -12.90 12.21
CA LYS A 34 -9.51 -13.82 12.64
C LYS A 34 -10.70 -13.08 13.28
N ASP A 35 -10.40 -12.14 14.17
CA ASP A 35 -11.40 -11.45 15.00
C ASP A 35 -11.36 -9.92 14.87
N HIS A 36 -10.41 -9.38 14.10
CA HIS A 36 -10.22 -7.92 13.91
C HIS A 36 -9.63 -7.63 12.54
N VAL A 37 -9.75 -6.38 12.10
CA VAL A 37 -9.07 -5.83 10.92
C VAL A 37 -7.84 -5.08 11.39
N ASN A 38 -6.68 -5.41 10.81
CA ASN A 38 -5.46 -4.65 11.04
C ASN A 38 -5.33 -3.57 9.97
N HIS A 39 -5.04 -2.33 10.39
CA HIS A 39 -4.87 -1.20 9.50
C HIS A 39 -3.39 -0.91 9.28
N PHE A 40 -3.05 -0.51 8.06
CA PHE A 40 -1.70 -0.18 7.65
C PHE A 40 -1.67 1.02 6.71
N LEU A 41 -0.50 1.64 6.61
CA LEU A 41 -0.16 2.62 5.59
C LEU A 41 0.97 2.09 4.72
N VAL A 42 0.91 2.43 3.44
CA VAL A 42 2.02 2.29 2.49
C VAL A 42 2.44 3.69 2.08
N ALA A 43 3.65 4.12 2.45
CA ALA A 43 4.18 5.43 2.10
C ALA A 43 4.47 5.52 0.58
N LEU A 44 4.00 6.59 -0.07
CA LEU A 44 4.14 6.81 -1.51
C LEU A 44 4.88 8.11 -1.86
N GLU A 45 4.69 9.19 -1.10
CA GLU A 45 5.35 10.48 -1.35
C GLU A 45 5.54 11.29 -0.04
N PRO A 46 6.76 11.73 0.33
CA PRO A 46 8.01 11.42 -0.33
C PRO A 46 8.25 9.91 -0.36
N LEU A 47 8.65 9.40 -1.52
CA LEU A 47 8.84 7.97 -1.69
C LEU A 47 10.06 7.55 -0.86
N PRO A 48 9.93 6.60 0.07
CA PRO A 48 11.12 5.97 0.65
C PRO A 48 11.92 5.27 -0.48
N ARG A 49 13.08 4.72 -0.17
CA ARG A 49 13.76 3.87 -1.16
C ARG A 49 12.80 2.75 -1.60
N ARG A 50 12.57 2.59 -2.90
CA ARG A 50 11.60 1.62 -3.46
C ARG A 50 11.86 0.20 -2.94
N ASP A 51 13.13 -0.19 -2.85
CA ASP A 51 13.59 -1.49 -2.36
C ASP A 51 13.36 -1.72 -0.86
N ALA A 52 12.96 -0.68 -0.12
CA ALA A 52 12.70 -0.71 1.31
C ALA A 52 11.23 -0.38 1.67
N MET A 53 10.33 -0.32 0.69
CA MET A 53 8.91 -0.08 0.95
C MET A 53 8.30 -1.21 1.78
N GLY A 54 7.55 -0.85 2.83
CA GLY A 54 6.95 -1.80 3.75
C GLY A 54 5.62 -1.33 4.29
N LEU A 55 4.95 -2.21 5.04
CA LEU A 55 3.75 -1.87 5.78
C LEU A 55 4.10 -1.12 7.07
N CYS A 56 3.52 0.07 7.25
CA CYS A 56 3.51 0.77 8.52
C CYS A 56 2.22 0.43 9.26
N TYR A 57 2.32 -0.15 10.47
CA TYR A 57 1.13 -0.40 11.30
C TYR A 57 0.45 0.93 11.65
N LEU A 58 -0.89 0.92 11.63
CA LEU A 58 -1.71 2.10 11.87
C LEU A 58 -2.74 1.76 12.95
N ASP A 59 -2.79 2.59 14.00
CA ASP A 59 -3.86 2.51 14.99
C ASP A 59 -5.20 2.92 14.32
N PRO A 60 -6.29 2.14 14.49
CA PRO A 60 -7.58 2.45 13.87
C PRO A 60 -8.14 3.82 14.25
N ASP A 61 -7.83 4.35 15.43
CA ASP A 61 -8.32 5.65 15.90
C ASP A 61 -7.39 6.82 15.50
N GLN A 62 -6.24 6.52 14.89
CA GLN A 62 -5.30 7.55 14.45
C GLN A 62 -5.94 8.47 13.40
N PRO A 63 -5.87 9.80 13.56
CA PRO A 63 -6.44 10.74 12.60
C PRO A 63 -5.63 10.76 11.30
N LEU A 64 -6.33 10.66 10.19
CA LEU A 64 -5.80 10.74 8.83
C LEU A 64 -6.54 11.80 8.03
N SER A 65 -5.86 12.47 7.11
CA SER A 65 -6.52 13.39 6.17
C SER A 65 -6.76 12.66 4.85
N PRO A 66 -8.01 12.43 4.40
CA PRO A 66 -8.26 11.92 3.05
C PRO A 66 -7.56 12.77 1.99
N ALA A 67 -6.99 12.11 0.98
CA ALA A 67 -6.31 12.77 -0.12
C ALA A 67 -6.98 12.43 -1.46
N GLU A 68 -7.39 13.47 -2.19
CA GLU A 68 -7.98 13.37 -3.52
C GLU A 68 -7.05 14.00 -4.57
N GLY A 69 -7.32 13.74 -5.85
CA GLY A 69 -6.52 14.26 -6.96
C GLY A 69 -5.17 13.56 -7.11
N PHE A 70 -5.07 12.28 -6.76
CA PHE A 70 -3.88 11.47 -6.98
C PHE A 70 -4.23 10.19 -7.73
N SER A 71 -3.32 9.74 -8.60
CA SER A 71 -3.42 8.45 -9.28
C SER A 71 -2.05 7.80 -9.46
N LEU A 72 -2.07 6.49 -9.67
CA LEU A 72 -0.90 5.73 -10.07
C LEU A 72 -1.01 5.41 -11.55
N THR A 73 0.08 5.63 -12.26
CA THR A 73 0.26 5.20 -13.66
C THR A 73 1.27 4.08 -13.71
N PHE A 74 1.16 3.23 -14.73
CA PHE A 74 1.92 2.00 -14.81
C PHE A 74 2.54 1.80 -16.19
N THR A 75 3.73 1.22 -16.22
CA THR A 75 4.44 0.86 -17.46
C THR A 75 4.99 -0.55 -17.34
N ALA A 76 4.90 -1.33 -18.43
CA ALA A 76 5.37 -2.70 -18.43
C ALA A 76 6.89 -2.77 -18.26
N SER A 77 7.34 -3.68 -17.40
CA SER A 77 8.74 -3.85 -17.04
C SER A 77 9.11 -5.33 -17.03
N ALA A 78 10.37 -5.66 -17.31
CA ALA A 78 10.85 -7.04 -17.44
C ALA A 78 11.63 -7.51 -16.21
N GLY A 79 11.71 -8.83 -16.03
CA GLY A 79 12.43 -9.46 -14.92
C GLY A 79 11.56 -9.75 -13.70
N ASP A 80 12.19 -10.25 -12.64
CA ASP A 80 11.51 -10.66 -11.42
C ASP A 80 11.10 -9.44 -10.58
N ALA A 81 9.88 -9.48 -10.03
CA ALA A 81 9.36 -8.41 -9.19
C ALA A 81 10.10 -8.35 -7.83
N GLN A 82 10.58 -7.17 -7.50
CA GLN A 82 11.22 -6.82 -6.24
C GLN A 82 10.25 -6.06 -5.32
N VAL A 83 10.71 -5.74 -4.11
CA VAL A 83 10.00 -4.81 -3.23
C VAL A 83 9.87 -3.47 -3.93
N GLY A 84 8.67 -2.88 -3.87
CA GLY A 84 8.34 -1.63 -4.53
C GLY A 84 7.84 -1.80 -5.97
N ASP A 85 7.89 -2.99 -6.56
CA ASP A 85 7.34 -3.26 -7.89
C ASP A 85 5.85 -3.65 -7.82
N VAL A 86 5.14 -3.35 -8.91
CA VAL A 86 3.73 -3.74 -9.07
C VAL A 86 3.63 -4.98 -9.97
N LEU A 87 2.73 -5.88 -9.60
CA LEU A 87 2.39 -7.07 -10.35
C LEU A 87 0.94 -6.94 -10.83
N GLU A 88 0.75 -7.03 -12.14
CA GLU A 88 -0.56 -7.18 -12.74
C GLU A 88 -0.95 -8.65 -12.81
N THR A 89 -2.16 -8.92 -12.35
CA THR A 89 -2.82 -10.23 -12.33
C THR A 89 -4.27 -10.09 -12.78
N GLU A 90 -4.95 -11.19 -13.07
CA GLU A 90 -6.40 -11.16 -13.36
C GLU A 90 -7.24 -10.58 -12.20
N ALA A 91 -6.73 -10.67 -10.96
CA ALA A 91 -7.37 -10.12 -9.77
C ALA A 91 -7.03 -8.64 -9.50
N GLY A 92 -6.29 -7.99 -10.40
CA GLY A 92 -5.91 -6.58 -10.31
C GLY A 92 -4.42 -6.34 -10.11
N LEU A 93 -4.09 -5.12 -9.66
CA LEU A 93 -2.72 -4.62 -9.48
C LEU A 93 -2.27 -4.76 -8.02
N TRP A 94 -1.11 -5.39 -7.83
CA TRP A 94 -0.60 -5.75 -6.51
C TRP A 94 0.81 -5.22 -6.30
N LEU A 95 1.00 -4.34 -5.33
CA LEU A 95 2.31 -3.82 -4.94
C LEU A 95 3.00 -4.79 -3.98
N LYS A 96 4.21 -5.24 -4.32
CA LYS A 96 5.03 -6.10 -3.46
C LYS A 96 5.76 -5.25 -2.42
N LEU A 97 5.63 -5.61 -1.15
CA LEU A 97 6.17 -4.86 0.00
C LEU A 97 6.88 -5.79 0.98
N LEU A 98 7.73 -5.21 1.82
CA LEU A 98 8.11 -5.84 3.09
C LEU A 98 6.87 -5.93 3.99
N ASP A 99 6.69 -7.08 4.63
CA ASP A 99 5.64 -7.24 5.64
C ASP A 99 6.00 -6.46 6.92
N ALA A 100 5.04 -6.29 7.82
CA ALA A 100 5.28 -5.70 9.13
C ALA A 100 6.33 -6.52 9.90
N GLN A 101 7.18 -5.86 10.70
CA GLN A 101 8.26 -6.52 11.45
C GLN A 101 7.78 -7.63 12.40
N SER A 102 6.52 -7.55 12.86
CA SER A 102 5.87 -8.58 13.68
C SER A 102 5.42 -9.82 12.91
N SER A 103 5.50 -9.80 11.57
CA SER A 103 5.12 -10.92 10.72
C SER A 103 6.22 -11.98 10.64
N GLN A 104 5.83 -13.26 10.59
CA GLN A 104 6.74 -14.36 10.29
C GLN A 104 7.17 -14.40 8.81
N ARG A 105 6.60 -13.55 7.97
CA ARG A 105 6.88 -13.49 6.52
C ARG A 105 7.67 -12.24 6.21
N LEU A 106 8.56 -12.35 5.22
CA LEU A 106 9.37 -11.22 4.77
C LEU A 106 8.58 -10.27 3.86
N TYR A 107 7.66 -10.79 3.04
CA TYR A 107 6.95 -10.02 2.03
C TYR A 107 5.44 -10.20 2.08
N CYS A 108 4.74 -9.18 1.59
CA CYS A 108 3.31 -9.20 1.32
C CYS A 108 2.99 -8.45 0.02
N PHE A 109 1.71 -8.49 -0.36
CA PHE A 109 1.19 -7.87 -1.57
C PHE A 109 -0.04 -7.05 -1.23
N VAL A 110 -0.08 -5.80 -1.68
CA VAL A 110 -1.21 -4.89 -1.44
C VAL A 110 -1.95 -4.62 -2.74
N ASN A 111 -3.24 -4.92 -2.79
CA ASN A 111 -4.08 -4.54 -3.92
C ASN A 111 -4.20 -3.01 -3.95
N LEU A 112 -3.79 -2.39 -5.05
CA LEU A 112 -3.75 -0.93 -5.15
C LEU A 112 -5.13 -0.26 -5.23
N ALA A 113 -6.16 -0.98 -5.67
CA ALA A 113 -7.52 -0.45 -5.77
C ALA A 113 -8.31 -0.62 -4.47
N GLN A 114 -8.13 -1.74 -3.79
CA GLN A 114 -8.93 -2.13 -2.61
C GLN A 114 -8.17 -2.00 -1.28
N GLY A 115 -6.86 -1.76 -1.33
CA GLY A 115 -5.99 -1.76 -0.15
C GLY A 115 -5.90 -3.10 0.57
N GLN A 116 -6.36 -4.20 -0.03
CA GLN A 116 -6.33 -5.52 0.60
C GLN A 116 -4.91 -6.09 0.62
N ILE A 117 -4.52 -6.61 1.78
CA ILE A 117 -3.19 -7.20 1.98
C ILE A 117 -3.27 -8.72 1.89
N LYS A 118 -2.50 -9.31 0.98
CA LYS A 118 -2.32 -10.75 0.86
C LYS A 118 -0.87 -11.15 1.12
N PRO A 119 -0.64 -12.30 1.76
CA PRO A 119 0.71 -12.72 2.08
C PRO A 119 1.35 -13.60 0.98
N ARG A 120 0.59 -13.90 -0.08
CA ARG A 120 1.04 -14.53 -1.32
C ARG A 120 0.06 -14.21 -2.44
N LEU A 121 0.55 -14.20 -3.67
CA LEU A 121 -0.27 -14.27 -4.88
C LEU A 121 -0.23 -15.69 -5.42
N ASP A 122 -1.21 -16.05 -6.26
CA ASP A 122 -1.22 -17.33 -6.93
C ASP A 122 -0.04 -17.45 -7.91
N ARG A 123 0.33 -18.67 -8.31
CA ARG A 123 1.53 -18.91 -9.13
C ARG A 123 1.32 -18.62 -10.63
N HIS A 124 0.28 -17.85 -10.98
CA HIS A 124 -0.01 -17.54 -12.37
C HIS A 124 1.02 -16.57 -12.94
N ARG A 125 0.99 -16.40 -14.27
CA ARG A 125 1.90 -15.49 -14.94
C ARG A 125 1.52 -14.06 -14.55
N HIS A 126 2.44 -13.37 -13.90
CA HIS A 126 2.28 -11.98 -13.51
C HIS A 126 3.09 -11.09 -14.46
N GLN A 127 2.53 -9.96 -14.86
CA GLN A 127 3.28 -8.93 -15.57
C GLN A 127 3.82 -7.94 -14.54
N LYS A 128 5.15 -7.78 -14.50
CA LYS A 128 5.78 -6.75 -13.67
C LYS A 128 5.55 -5.39 -14.30
N LEU A 129 5.23 -4.40 -13.48
CA LEU A 129 4.98 -3.01 -13.84
C LEU A 129 5.82 -2.07 -12.97
N ASP A 130 6.43 -1.08 -13.61
CA ASP A 130 6.93 0.12 -12.93
C ASP A 130 5.76 1.09 -12.76
N TRP A 131 5.77 1.90 -11.68
CA TRP A 131 4.66 2.80 -11.37
C TRP A 131 5.13 4.21 -11.01
N HIS A 132 4.30 5.19 -11.34
CA HIS A 132 4.52 6.60 -11.04
C HIS A 132 3.27 7.23 -10.43
N LEU A 133 3.48 8.00 -9.36
CA LEU A 133 2.45 8.83 -8.76
C LEU A 133 2.24 10.10 -9.60
N GLN A 134 0.98 10.44 -9.87
CA GLN A 134 0.59 11.67 -10.54
C GLN A 134 -0.45 12.42 -9.72
N ARG A 135 -0.40 13.75 -9.78
CA ARG A 135 -1.46 14.63 -9.28
C ARG A 135 -2.38 15.00 -10.42
N ILE A 136 -3.69 14.88 -10.21
CA ILE A 136 -4.76 15.18 -11.17
C ILE A 136 -5.44 16.50 -10.76
#